data_AF-A0A524F4S6-F1
#
_entry.id   AF-A0A524F4S6-F1
#
_cell.length_a   1.000
_cell.length_b   1.000
_cell.length_c   1.000
_cell.angle_alpha   90.00
_cell.angle_beta   90.00
_cell.angle_gamma   90.00
#
_symmetry.space_group_name_H-M   'P 1'
#
loop_
_entity.id
_entity.type
_entity.pdbx_description
1 polymer ?
#
loop_
_entity_poly.entity_id
_entity_poly.type
_entity_poly.pdbx_seq_one_letter_code
_entity_poly.pdbx_strand_id
1 'polypeptide(L)'
;MSEKSTEGDILARVRTLYALERNYLAMVRNQLAKIRTGLALSLFAPPIYVYSLSLHLTIPFFLIILFLIILISSGSYGLWMIFHAHTKLTKIRKLLQKVRKREDFIIKSSPLISELLGDLSTDLTLLKQNERRE
;
A
#
# COMPACT_ATOMS: atom_id res chain seq x y z
N MET A 1 -34.87 -28.28 -5.16
CA MET A 1 -33.49 -28.66 -5.54
C MET A 1 -32.62 -27.48 -6.05
N SER A 2 -33.06 -26.22 -5.89
CA SER A 2 -32.38 -25.04 -6.49
C SER A 2 -31.54 -24.21 -5.50
N GLU A 3 -31.63 -24.46 -4.20
CA GLU A 3 -31.12 -23.54 -3.16
C GLU A 3 -29.62 -23.73 -2.87
N LYS A 4 -29.10 -24.95 -3.04
CA LYS A 4 -27.69 -25.29 -2.78
C LYS A 4 -26.71 -24.74 -3.82
N SER A 5 -27.19 -24.49 -5.06
CA SER A 5 -26.37 -23.88 -6.13
C SER A 5 -26.08 -22.41 -5.84
N THR A 6 -27.06 -21.70 -5.29
CA THR A 6 -26.95 -20.26 -4.96
C THR A 6 -25.99 -19.99 -3.80
N GLU A 7 -25.94 -20.84 -2.79
CA GLU A 7 -25.01 -20.68 -1.65
C GLU A 7 -23.55 -20.83 -2.07
N GLY A 8 -23.24 -21.86 -2.88
CA GLY A 8 -21.90 -22.07 -3.42
C GLY A 8 -21.41 -20.89 -4.27
N ASP A 9 -22.30 -20.33 -5.08
CA ASP A 9 -22.01 -19.15 -5.92
C ASP A 9 -21.77 -17.88 -5.08
N ILE A 10 -22.54 -17.67 -4.02
CA ILE A 10 -22.37 -16.56 -3.09
C ILE A 10 -21.02 -16.68 -2.36
N LEU A 11 -20.69 -17.87 -1.85
CA LEU A 11 -19.43 -18.11 -1.14
C LEU A 11 -18.22 -17.95 -2.08
N ALA A 12 -18.33 -18.40 -3.33
CA ALA A 12 -17.32 -18.18 -4.35
C ALA A 12 -17.13 -16.68 -4.65
N ARG A 13 -18.21 -15.90 -4.74
CA ARG A 13 -18.15 -14.44 -4.91
C ARG A 13 -17.47 -13.76 -3.72
N VAL A 14 -17.79 -14.12 -2.48
CA VAL A 14 -17.15 -13.56 -1.29
C VAL A 14 -15.65 -13.87 -1.28
N ARG A 15 -15.25 -15.12 -1.58
CA ARG A 15 -13.82 -15.49 -1.67
C ARG A 15 -13.08 -14.70 -2.74
N THR A 16 -13.68 -14.51 -3.91
CA THR A 16 -13.05 -13.74 -5.00
C THR A 16 -12.91 -12.26 -4.64
N LEU A 17 -13.91 -11.65 -3.99
CA LEU A 17 -13.83 -10.27 -3.49
C LEU A 17 -12.72 -10.11 -2.45
N TYR A 18 -12.63 -11.03 -1.50
CA TYR A 18 -11.61 -11.01 -0.46
C TYR A 18 -10.19 -11.18 -1.04
N ALA A 19 -10.03 -12.05 -2.05
CA ALA A 19 -8.77 -12.17 -2.78
C ALA A 19 -8.40 -10.86 -3.49
N LEU A 20 -9.38 -10.15 -4.04
CA LEU A 20 -9.21 -8.88 -4.73
C LEU A 20 -8.83 -7.75 -3.75
N GLU A 21 -9.45 -7.71 -2.57
CA GLU A 21 -9.08 -6.80 -1.48
C GLU A 21 -7.63 -7.00 -1.03
N ARG A 22 -7.23 -8.26 -0.79
CA ARG A 22 -5.84 -8.61 -0.43
C ARG A 22 -4.84 -8.15 -1.49
N ASN A 23 -5.17 -8.32 -2.77
CA ASN A 23 -4.33 -7.86 -3.88
C ASN A 23 -4.19 -6.32 -3.86
N TYR A 24 -5.28 -5.58 -3.67
CA TYR A 24 -5.19 -4.12 -3.54
C TYR A 24 -4.38 -3.66 -2.34
N LEU A 25 -4.52 -4.31 -1.19
CA LEU A 25 -3.70 -4.01 0.00
C LEU A 25 -2.21 -4.26 -0.27
N ALA A 26 -1.87 -5.35 -0.96
CA ALA A 26 -0.50 -5.61 -1.40
C ALA A 26 0.02 -4.50 -2.33
N MET A 27 -0.81 -4.05 -3.28
CA MET A 27 -0.46 -2.96 -4.18
C MET A 27 -0.23 -1.64 -3.43
N VAL A 28 -1.05 -1.32 -2.43
CA VAL A 28 -0.87 -0.14 -1.56
C VAL A 28 0.47 -0.22 -0.82
N ARG A 29 0.80 -1.38 -0.21
CA ARG A 29 2.09 -1.57 0.48
C ARG A 29 3.27 -1.36 -0.44
N ASN A 30 3.21 -1.86 -1.68
CA ASN A 30 4.26 -1.66 -2.67
C ASN A 30 4.42 -0.18 -3.05
N GLN A 31 3.32 0.55 -3.26
CA GLN A 31 3.40 2.00 -3.53
C GLN A 31 3.96 2.78 -2.33
N LEU A 32 3.60 2.40 -1.10
CA LEU A 32 4.14 3.03 0.10
C LEU A 32 5.65 2.78 0.25
N ALA A 33 6.12 1.57 -0.07
CA ALA A 33 7.54 1.26 -0.12
C ALA A 33 8.27 2.14 -1.15
N LYS A 34 7.69 2.36 -2.33
CA LYS A 34 8.25 3.26 -3.36
C LYS A 34 8.34 4.71 -2.90
N ILE A 35 7.32 5.20 -2.19
CA ILE A 35 7.34 6.54 -1.57
C ILE A 35 8.48 6.62 -0.56
N ARG A 36 8.63 5.61 0.31
CA ARG A 36 9.71 5.56 1.30
C ARG A 36 11.10 5.56 0.64
N THR A 37 11.28 4.79 -0.43
CA THR A 37 12.56 4.78 -1.18
C THR A 37 12.83 6.10 -1.89
N GLY A 38 11.81 6.71 -2.51
CA GLY A 38 11.97 8.01 -3.16
C GLY A 38 12.30 9.12 -2.17
N LEU A 39 11.71 9.06 -0.97
CA LEU A 39 11.98 10.01 0.12
C LEU A 39 13.39 9.80 0.69
N ALA A 40 13.84 8.57 0.85
CA ALA A 40 15.22 8.28 1.23
C ALA A 40 16.22 8.86 0.21
N LEU A 41 16.00 8.63 -1.09
CA LEU A 41 16.81 9.21 -2.17
C LEU A 41 16.86 10.74 -2.10
N SER A 42 15.72 11.39 -1.87
CA SER A 42 15.64 12.85 -1.73
C SER A 42 16.33 13.38 -0.47
N LEU A 43 16.35 12.60 0.62
CA LEU A 43 16.86 13.02 1.92
C LEU A 43 18.38 12.82 2.05
N PHE A 44 18.95 11.81 1.41
CA PHE A 44 20.39 11.56 1.46
C PHE A 44 21.20 12.44 0.50
N ALA A 45 20.58 13.05 -0.51
CA ALA A 45 21.29 13.91 -1.46
C ALA A 45 21.93 15.18 -0.81
N PRO A 46 21.25 15.94 0.08
CA PRO A 46 21.84 17.15 0.70
C PRO A 46 23.00 16.89 1.69
N PRO A 47 22.94 15.92 2.61
CA PRO A 47 24.06 15.64 3.53
C PRO A 47 25.34 15.21 2.81
N ILE A 48 25.20 14.38 1.77
CA ILE A 48 26.32 13.93 0.94
C ILE A 48 26.96 15.12 0.21
N TYR A 49 26.14 16.07 -0.26
CA TYR A 49 26.62 17.29 -0.89
C TYR A 49 27.46 18.16 0.04
N VAL A 50 26.98 18.41 1.28
CA VAL A 50 27.70 19.23 2.27
C VAL A 50 29.03 18.59 2.68
N TYR A 51 29.06 17.26 2.82
CA TYR A 51 30.28 16.53 3.14
C TYR A 51 31.30 16.59 1.99
N SER A 52 30.85 16.43 0.75
CA SER A 52 31.70 16.53 -0.44
C SER A 52 32.34 17.92 -0.59
N LEU A 53 31.56 18.98 -0.36
CA LEU A 53 32.04 20.37 -0.42
C LEU A 53 33.08 20.68 0.67
N SER A 54 32.95 20.08 1.85
CA SER A 54 33.87 20.27 2.97
C SER A 54 35.23 19.57 2.76
N LEU A 55 35.30 18.57 1.89
CA LEU A 55 36.53 17.83 1.57
C LEU A 55 37.34 18.46 0.41
N HIS A 56 36.91 19.61 -0.11
CA HIS A 56 37.54 20.27 -1.25
C HIS A 56 38.82 21.01 -0.85
N LEU A 57 39.94 20.29 -0.86
CA LEU A 57 41.26 20.91 -1.00
C LEU A 57 42.12 20.28 -2.11
N THR A 58 41.72 19.14 -2.70
CA THR A 58 42.57 18.38 -3.64
C THR A 58 41.86 17.73 -4.83
N ILE A 59 40.52 17.81 -4.93
CA ILE A 59 39.74 17.12 -5.97
C ILE A 59 39.62 18.02 -7.22
N PRO A 60 39.80 17.49 -8.44
CA PRO A 60 39.67 18.29 -9.66
C PRO A 60 38.23 18.72 -9.94
N PHE A 61 38.06 19.97 -10.42
CA PHE A 61 36.76 20.61 -10.70
C PHE A 61 35.79 19.78 -11.55
N PHE A 62 36.28 18.99 -12.51
CA PHE A 62 35.41 18.20 -13.39
C PHE A 62 34.66 17.07 -12.65
N LEU A 63 35.27 16.45 -11.63
CA LEU A 63 34.62 15.41 -10.82
C LEU A 63 33.49 16.00 -9.96
N ILE A 64 33.66 17.23 -9.51
CA ILE A 64 32.70 17.96 -8.69
C ILE A 64 31.44 18.26 -9.51
N ILE A 65 31.62 18.73 -10.74
CA ILE A 65 30.52 19.00 -11.67
C ILE A 65 29.78 17.70 -12.02
N LEU A 66 30.49 16.61 -12.31
CA LEU A 66 29.88 15.30 -12.58
C LEU A 66 29.04 14.81 -11.39
N PHE A 67 29.58 14.94 -10.18
CA PHE A 67 28.90 14.55 -8.95
C PHE A 67 27.62 15.34 -8.71
N LEU A 68 27.65 16.66 -8.96
CA LEU A 68 26.48 17.53 -8.89
C LEU A 68 25.37 17.09 -9.85
N ILE A 69 25.71 16.74 -11.09
CA ILE A 69 24.75 16.26 -12.08
C ILE A 69 24.09 14.95 -11.61
N ILE A 70 24.86 14.04 -11.02
CA ILE A 70 24.35 12.77 -10.47
C ILE A 70 23.40 13.02 -9.28
N LEU A 71 23.73 13.96 -8.39
CA LEU A 71 22.87 14.31 -7.26
C LEU A 71 21.55 14.98 -7.69
N ILE A 72 21.60 15.90 -8.65
CA ILE A 72 20.40 16.59 -9.16
C ILE A 72 19.50 15.58 -9.91
N SER A 73 20.09 14.72 -10.74
CA SER A 73 19.33 13.70 -11.47
C SER A 73 18.71 12.66 -10.53
N SER A 74 19.43 12.18 -9.51
CA SER A 74 18.87 11.24 -8.53
C SER A 74 17.79 11.86 -7.64
N GLY A 75 17.98 13.11 -7.19
CA GLY A 75 16.98 13.84 -6.41
C GLY A 75 15.68 14.09 -7.20
N SER A 76 15.80 14.51 -8.46
CA SER A 76 14.65 14.70 -9.34
C SER A 76 13.92 13.38 -9.65
N TYR A 77 14.66 12.27 -9.85
CA TYR A 77 14.07 10.93 -9.98
C TYR A 77 13.32 10.50 -8.72
N GLY A 78 13.87 10.79 -7.53
CA GLY A 78 13.24 10.53 -6.24
C GLY A 78 11.91 11.27 -6.08
N LEU A 79 11.88 12.57 -6.40
CA LEU A 79 10.65 13.37 -6.39
C LEU A 79 9.60 12.83 -7.36
N TRP A 80 10.01 12.51 -8.59
CA TRP A 80 9.11 11.97 -9.61
C TRP A 80 8.50 10.63 -9.16
N MET A 81 9.29 9.75 -8.55
CA MET A 81 8.82 8.49 -7.96
C MET A 81 7.76 8.69 -6.88
N ILE A 82 7.96 9.66 -5.97
CA ILE A 82 6.98 9.98 -4.91
C ILE A 82 5.66 10.43 -5.54
N PHE A 83 5.72 11.36 -6.51
CA PHE A 83 4.52 11.88 -7.17
C PHE A 83 3.76 10.80 -7.93
N HIS A 84 4.47 9.96 -8.70
CA HIS A 84 3.87 8.86 -9.44
C HIS A 84 3.23 7.82 -8.52
N ALA A 85 3.91 7.48 -7.42
CA ALA A 85 3.35 6.56 -6.44
C ALA A 85 2.09 7.14 -5.77
N HIS A 86 2.08 8.43 -5.44
CA HIS A 86 0.92 9.09 -4.84
C HIS A 86 -0.29 9.10 -5.78
N THR A 87 -0.10 9.42 -7.06
CA THR A 87 -1.19 9.39 -8.05
C THR A 87 -1.73 7.97 -8.25
N LYS A 88 -0.89 6.93 -8.24
CA LYS A 88 -1.34 5.53 -8.26
C LYS A 88 -2.10 5.14 -6.99
N LEU A 89 -1.63 5.58 -5.83
CA LEU A 89 -2.22 5.24 -4.53
C LEU A 89 -3.64 5.82 -4.40
N THR A 90 -3.87 7.04 -4.88
CA THR A 90 -5.23 7.62 -4.92
C THR A 90 -6.18 6.84 -5.84
N LYS A 91 -5.70 6.35 -7.00
CA LYS A 91 -6.50 5.49 -7.89
C LYS A 91 -6.86 4.16 -7.21
N ILE A 92 -5.88 3.52 -6.58
CA ILE A 92 -6.09 2.25 -5.86
C ILE A 92 -7.09 2.43 -4.71
N ARG A 93 -6.99 3.51 -3.93
CA ARG A 93 -7.96 3.81 -2.86
C ARG A 93 -9.39 3.95 -3.38
N LYS A 94 -9.57 4.61 -4.54
CA LYS A 94 -10.90 4.72 -5.19
C LYS A 94 -11.43 3.35 -5.62
N LEU A 95 -10.58 2.47 -6.14
CA LEU A 95 -10.96 1.11 -6.50
C LEU A 95 -11.34 0.28 -5.27
N LEU A 96 -10.53 0.35 -4.21
CA LEU A 96 -10.81 -0.32 -2.93
C LEU A 96 -12.17 0.12 -2.36
N GLN A 97 -12.47 1.42 -2.39
CA GLN A 97 -13.77 1.93 -1.95
C GLN A 97 -14.93 1.39 -2.80
N LYS A 98 -14.74 1.21 -4.12
CA LYS A 98 -15.77 0.62 -4.98
C LYS A 98 -16.01 -0.85 -4.65
N VAL A 99 -14.95 -1.61 -4.36
CA VAL A 99 -15.05 -3.02 -3.95
C VAL A 99 -15.77 -3.12 -2.61
N ARG A 100 -15.38 -2.30 -1.63
CA ARG A 100 -15.99 -2.29 -0.30
C ARG A 100 -17.49 -1.96 -0.35
N LYS A 101 -17.90 -1.01 -1.19
CA LYS A 101 -19.33 -0.73 -1.43
C LYS A 101 -20.09 -1.93 -2.00
N ARG A 102 -19.45 -2.75 -2.84
CA ARG A 102 -20.06 -3.98 -3.38
C ARG A 102 -20.13 -5.07 -2.32
N GLU A 103 -19.12 -5.19 -1.47
CA GLU A 103 -19.15 -6.10 -0.32
C GLU A 103 -20.28 -5.74 0.63
N ASP A 104 -20.40 -4.46 1.01
CA ASP A 104 -21.50 -3.98 1.88
C ASP A 104 -22.88 -4.27 1.27
N PHE A 105 -23.01 -4.13 -0.06
CA PHE A 105 -24.24 -4.46 -0.76
C PHE A 105 -24.56 -5.95 -0.71
N ILE A 106 -23.56 -6.82 -0.95
CA ILE A 106 -23.73 -8.27 -0.93
C ILE A 106 -24.07 -8.75 0.49
N ILE A 107 -23.39 -8.22 1.51
CA ILE A 107 -23.64 -8.55 2.92
C ILE A 107 -25.06 -8.15 3.32
N LYS A 108 -25.52 -6.95 2.94
CA LYS A 108 -26.91 -6.52 3.22
C LYS A 108 -27.95 -7.34 2.47
N SER A 109 -27.63 -7.81 1.27
CA SER A 109 -28.57 -8.59 0.45
C SER A 109 -28.70 -10.05 0.89
N SER A 110 -27.79 -10.57 1.72
CA SER A 110 -27.77 -11.97 2.15
C SER A 110 -27.78 -12.10 3.68
N PRO A 111 -28.91 -12.49 4.31
CA PRO A 111 -29.00 -12.64 5.77
C PRO A 111 -28.02 -13.69 6.30
N LEU A 112 -27.84 -14.79 5.56
CA LEU A 112 -26.89 -15.86 5.86
C LEU A 112 -25.44 -15.37 5.99
N ILE A 113 -24.99 -14.48 5.09
CA ILE A 113 -23.64 -13.92 5.16
C ILE A 113 -23.51 -13.01 6.38
N SER A 114 -24.54 -12.23 6.68
CA SER A 114 -24.53 -11.32 7.84
C SER A 114 -24.47 -12.09 9.16
N GLU A 115 -25.15 -13.23 9.24
CA GLU A 115 -25.15 -14.12 10.40
C GLU A 115 -23.78 -14.80 10.55
N LEU A 116 -23.24 -15.35 9.46
CA LEU A 116 -21.89 -15.93 9.44
C LEU A 116 -20.78 -14.95 9.83
N LEU A 117 -20.85 -13.70 9.34
CA LEU A 117 -19.89 -12.65 9.72
C LEU A 117 -20.10 -12.15 11.15
N GLY A 118 -21.35 -12.12 11.62
CA GLY A 118 -21.69 -11.80 13.01
C GLY A 118 -21.03 -12.77 13.97
N ASP A 119 -21.22 -14.07 13.75
CA ASP A 119 -20.60 -15.13 14.56
C ASP A 119 -19.07 -15.06 14.53
N LEU A 120 -18.47 -14.89 13.34
CA LEU A 120 -17.02 -14.78 13.20
C LEU A 120 -16.45 -13.55 13.91
N SER A 121 -17.17 -12.42 13.88
CA SER A 121 -16.75 -11.19 14.58
C SER A 121 -16.78 -11.36 16.10
N THR A 122 -17.75 -12.13 16.61
CA THR A 122 -17.93 -12.42 18.03
C THR A 122 -16.77 -13.30 18.52
N ASP A 123 -16.44 -14.37 17.80
CA ASP A 123 -15.29 -15.23 18.09
C ASP A 123 -13.96 -14.47 18.10
N LEU A 124 -13.76 -13.56 17.13
CA LEU A 124 -12.52 -12.78 17.05
C LEU A 124 -12.37 -11.81 18.23
N THR A 125 -13.49 -11.28 18.75
CA THR A 125 -13.47 -10.42 19.94
C THR A 125 -13.19 -11.20 21.23
N LEU A 126 -13.69 -12.44 21.32
CA LEU A 126 -13.39 -13.35 22.44
C LEU A 126 -11.90 -13.74 22.46
N LEU A 127 -11.33 -14.11 21.32
CA LEU A 127 -9.90 -14.42 21.20
C LEU A 127 -9.02 -13.23 21.60
N LYS A 128 -9.37 -12.03 21.14
CA LYS A 128 -8.63 -10.79 21.47
C LYS A 128 -8.79 -10.35 22.93
N GLN A 129 -9.85 -10.80 23.61
CA GLN A 129 -9.98 -10.62 25.06
C GLN A 129 -9.15 -11.65 25.83
N ASN A 130 -9.00 -12.87 25.31
CA ASN A 130 -8.22 -13.92 25.94
C ASN A 130 -6.71 -13.64 25.87
N GLU A 131 -6.19 -13.20 24.71
CA GLU A 131 -4.79 -12.75 24.56
C GLU A 131 -4.41 -11.56 25.46
N ARG A 132 -5.39 -10.81 25.97
CA ARG A 132 -5.14 -9.67 26.88
C ARG A 132 -5.16 -10.05 28.36
N ARG A 133 -5.49 -11.31 28.69
CA ARG A 133 -5.50 -11.85 30.06
C ARG A 133 -4.28 -12.71 30.36
N GLU A 134 -3.47 -13.04 29.35
CA GLU A 134 -2.14 -13.64 29.46
C GLU A 134 -1.05 -12.56 29.44
#